data_AF-A0A820X1L6-F1
#
_entry.id   AF-A0A820X1L6-F1
#
_cell.length_a   1.000
_cell.length_b   1.000
_cell.length_c   1.000
_cell.angle_alpha   90.00
_cell.angle_beta   90.00
_cell.angle_gamma   90.00
#
_symmetry.space_group_name_H-M   'P 1'
#
loop_
_entity.id
_entity.type
_entity.pdbx_description
1 polymer ?
#
loop_
_entity_poly.entity_id
_entity_poly.type
_entity_poly.pdbx_seq_one_letter_code
_entity_poly.pdbx_strand_id
1 'polypeptide(L)'
;MNARSQLCSNGFKCFNVDCRFDHPDGWNPCVNGEKCENYECTAGHPSERKAKCRDRSRCTAINCKLLHPETRAKECSFRAKCKLWNCPKLHPHTRARPCPHEENCTNLVCLCLHPLERARLLCPFGADCRDLLCKLNHPPERPSICDQSN
;
A
#
# COMPACT_ATOMS: atom_id res chain seq x y z
N MET A 1 -34.23 7.04 -51.22
CA MET A 1 -32.77 7.09 -51.46
C MET A 1 -32.08 6.65 -50.17
N ASN A 2 -31.52 5.43 -50.13
CA ASN A 2 -30.81 4.94 -48.95
C ASN A 2 -29.46 5.65 -48.86
N ALA A 3 -29.31 6.53 -47.87
CA ALA A 3 -28.00 7.05 -47.51
C ALA A 3 -27.13 5.85 -47.10
N ARG A 4 -26.09 5.54 -47.87
CA ARG A 4 -25.03 4.65 -47.43
C ARG A 4 -24.43 5.28 -46.19
N SER A 5 -24.81 4.79 -45.02
CA SER A 5 -24.19 5.22 -43.78
C SER A 5 -22.71 4.79 -43.84
N GLN A 6 -21.84 5.80 -43.82
CA GLN A 6 -20.41 5.61 -44.03
C GLN A 6 -19.83 5.00 -42.77
N LEU A 7 -19.14 3.86 -42.91
CA LEU A 7 -18.40 3.24 -41.81
C LEU A 7 -17.26 4.14 -41.36
N CYS A 8 -17.05 4.23 -40.04
CA CYS A 8 -15.93 4.95 -39.47
C CYS A 8 -14.62 4.29 -39.86
N SER A 9 -13.68 5.06 -40.43
CA SER A 9 -12.34 4.58 -40.78
C SER A 9 -11.53 4.07 -39.58
N ASN A 10 -11.83 4.57 -38.38
CA ASN A 10 -11.19 4.13 -37.14
C ASN A 10 -11.84 2.88 -36.53
N GLY A 11 -13.04 2.49 -36.98
CA GLY A 11 -13.78 1.33 -36.47
C GLY A 11 -13.79 1.27 -34.93
N PHE A 12 -13.42 0.12 -34.36
CA PHE A 12 -13.32 -0.09 -32.90
C PHE A 12 -12.33 0.84 -32.17
N LYS A 13 -11.38 1.44 -32.88
CA LYS A 13 -10.39 2.38 -32.31
C LYS A 13 -10.87 3.83 -32.33
N CYS A 14 -12.07 4.10 -32.83
CA CYS A 14 -12.67 5.41 -32.67
C CYS A 14 -13.01 5.63 -31.19
N PHE A 15 -12.51 6.70 -30.58
CA PHE A 15 -12.85 7.05 -29.19
C PHE A 15 -13.71 8.32 -29.10
N ASN A 16 -14.14 8.87 -30.24
CA ASN A 16 -15.02 10.03 -30.28
C ASN A 16 -16.47 9.58 -30.09
N VAL A 17 -17.04 9.90 -28.93
CA VAL A 17 -18.44 9.56 -28.59
C VAL A 17 -19.47 10.23 -29.50
N ASP A 18 -19.13 11.38 -30.10
CA ASP A 18 -19.99 12.13 -31.00
C ASP A 18 -19.70 11.83 -32.49
N CYS A 19 -18.97 10.75 -32.78
CA CYS A 19 -18.65 10.33 -34.13
C CYS A 19 -19.93 9.96 -34.91
N ARG A 20 -20.20 10.66 -36.01
CA ARG A 20 -21.43 10.51 -36.81
C ARG A 20 -21.41 9.34 -37.80
N PHE A 21 -20.31 8.59 -37.85
CA PHE A 21 -20.13 7.46 -38.76
C PHE A 21 -20.57 6.15 -38.08
N ASP A 22 -20.88 5.14 -38.88
CA ASP A 22 -21.27 3.82 -38.36
C ASP A 22 -20.06 3.08 -37.78
N HIS A 23 -20.26 2.36 -36.67
CA HIS A 23 -19.21 1.57 -36.02
C HIS A 23 -19.61 0.11 -35.87
N PRO A 24 -18.63 -0.82 -35.77
CA PRO A 24 -18.91 -2.23 -35.53
C PRO A 24 -19.63 -2.50 -34.19
N ASP A 25 -20.33 -3.64 -34.11
CA ASP A 25 -20.97 -4.12 -32.88
C ASP A 25 -19.97 -4.24 -31.73
N GLY A 26 -20.32 -3.67 -30.57
CA GLY A 26 -19.43 -3.61 -29.41
C GLY A 26 -18.55 -2.36 -29.35
N TRP A 27 -18.66 -1.44 -30.31
CA TRP A 27 -18.09 -0.10 -30.17
C TRP A 27 -18.74 0.64 -29.00
N ASN A 28 -17.95 0.90 -27.96
CA ASN A 28 -18.41 1.50 -26.72
C ASN A 28 -17.33 2.45 -26.17
N PRO A 29 -17.13 3.63 -26.79
CA PRO A 29 -16.16 4.61 -26.31
C PRO A 29 -16.59 5.19 -24.97
N CYS A 30 -15.63 5.43 -24.07
CA CYS A 30 -15.92 6.07 -22.80
C CYS A 30 -16.23 7.55 -22.99
N VAL A 31 -17.36 8.03 -22.43
CA VAL A 31 -17.73 9.46 -22.40
C VAL A 31 -16.67 10.36 -21.75
N ASN A 32 -15.92 9.82 -20.79
CA ASN A 32 -14.85 10.55 -20.12
C ASN A 32 -13.49 10.43 -20.83
N GLY A 33 -13.40 9.63 -21.90
CA GLY A 33 -12.20 9.44 -22.72
C GLY A 33 -10.94 9.22 -21.89
N GLU A 34 -9.89 9.97 -22.22
CA GLU A 34 -8.60 9.94 -21.52
C GLU A 34 -8.69 10.30 -20.02
N LYS A 35 -9.70 11.09 -19.62
CA LYS A 35 -9.89 11.59 -18.25
C LYS A 35 -10.66 10.62 -17.36
N CYS A 36 -11.10 9.47 -17.89
CA CYS A 36 -11.81 8.46 -17.11
C CYS A 36 -10.95 7.90 -15.97
N GLU A 37 -11.26 8.24 -14.73
CA GLU A 37 -10.55 7.72 -13.55
C GLU A 37 -11.20 6.45 -12.95
N ASN A 38 -12.34 6.00 -13.49
CA ASN A 38 -13.00 4.79 -13.01
C ASN A 38 -12.17 3.55 -13.35
N TYR A 39 -11.54 2.97 -12.33
CA TYR A 39 -10.69 1.79 -12.47
C TYR A 39 -11.42 0.57 -13.05
N GLU A 40 -12.71 0.39 -12.77
CA GLU A 40 -13.52 -0.74 -13.26
C GLU A 40 -14.21 -0.45 -14.61
N CYS A 41 -13.98 0.70 -15.22
CA CYS A 41 -14.58 1.02 -16.52
C CYS A 41 -14.10 0.04 -17.60
N THR A 42 -15.07 -0.54 -18.32
CA THR A 42 -14.88 -1.53 -19.39
C THR A 42 -15.02 -0.94 -20.80
N ALA A 43 -15.37 0.34 -20.92
CA ALA A 43 -15.46 1.05 -22.19
C ALA A 43 -14.10 1.14 -22.91
N GLY A 44 -14.14 1.40 -24.21
CA GLY A 44 -12.97 1.73 -25.02
C GLY A 44 -12.41 3.09 -24.62
N HIS A 45 -11.10 3.16 -24.42
CA HIS A 45 -10.39 4.39 -24.06
C HIS A 45 -9.18 4.60 -24.96
N PRO A 46 -8.80 5.87 -25.22
CA PRO A 46 -7.58 6.20 -25.93
C PRO A 46 -6.34 5.84 -25.08
N SER A 47 -5.17 5.74 -25.72
CA SER A 47 -3.90 5.34 -25.09
C SER A 47 -3.42 6.29 -24.00
N GLU A 48 -3.86 7.55 -24.07
CA GLU A 48 -3.49 8.64 -23.18
C GLU A 48 -4.13 8.49 -21.79
N ARG A 49 -5.17 7.65 -21.67
CA ARG A 49 -5.77 7.34 -20.38
C ARG A 49 -4.74 6.70 -19.46
N LYS A 50 -4.74 7.12 -18.18
CA LYS A 50 -3.98 6.46 -17.11
C LYS A 50 -4.22 4.95 -17.12
N ALA A 51 -3.15 4.16 -17.24
CA ALA A 51 -3.23 2.72 -17.19
C ALA A 51 -3.63 2.23 -15.79
N LYS A 52 -4.21 1.02 -15.71
CA LYS A 52 -4.46 0.32 -14.45
C LYS A 52 -3.12 -0.09 -13.81
N CYS A 53 -2.97 0.15 -12.51
CA CYS A 53 -1.80 -0.27 -11.76
C CYS A 53 -1.71 -1.80 -11.73
N ARG A 54 -0.53 -2.35 -12.06
CA ARG A 54 -0.26 -3.79 -12.01
C ARG A 54 -0.48 -4.36 -10.61
N ASP A 55 -0.12 -3.60 -9.58
CA ASP A 55 -0.22 -4.02 -8.17
C ASP A 55 -1.62 -3.81 -7.58
N ARG A 56 -2.53 -3.15 -8.31
CA ARG A 56 -3.93 -2.92 -7.92
C ARG A 56 -4.03 -2.35 -6.49
N SER A 57 -4.83 -2.94 -5.61
CA SER A 57 -4.98 -2.51 -4.22
C SER A 57 -3.72 -2.68 -3.36
N ARG A 58 -2.74 -3.48 -3.80
CA ARG A 58 -1.48 -3.75 -3.08
C ARG A 58 -0.39 -2.70 -3.34
N CYS A 59 -0.62 -1.75 -4.25
CA CYS A 59 0.36 -0.70 -4.55
C CYS A 59 0.61 0.20 -3.32
N THR A 60 1.80 0.11 -2.75
CA THR A 60 2.18 0.87 -1.54
C THR A 60 2.73 2.26 -1.84
N ALA A 61 2.99 2.59 -3.10
CA ALA A 61 3.52 3.89 -3.51
C ALA A 61 2.46 4.99 -3.40
N ILE A 62 2.55 5.87 -2.39
CA ILE A 62 1.53 6.91 -2.10
C ILE A 62 1.17 7.72 -3.37
N ASN A 63 2.16 8.17 -4.12
CA ASN A 63 1.99 9.05 -5.28
C ASN A 63 1.96 8.28 -6.62
N CYS A 64 1.56 7.00 -6.62
CA CYS A 64 1.42 6.23 -7.86
C CYS A 64 0.38 6.88 -8.77
N LYS A 65 0.79 7.27 -9.99
CA LYS A 65 -0.05 8.00 -10.97
C LYS A 65 -1.02 7.12 -11.74
N LEU A 66 -0.96 5.80 -11.56
CA LEU A 66 -1.81 4.82 -12.24
C LEU A 66 -3.19 4.74 -11.57
N LEU A 67 -4.15 4.14 -12.27
CA LEU A 67 -5.48 3.88 -11.71
C LEU A 67 -5.41 2.72 -10.72
N HIS A 68 -6.14 2.85 -9.62
CA HIS A 68 -6.25 1.81 -8.59
C HIS A 68 -7.71 1.57 -8.24
N PRO A 69 -8.08 0.35 -7.79
CA PRO A 69 -9.42 0.08 -7.28
C PRO A 69 -9.67 0.87 -5.99
N GLU A 70 -10.94 1.09 -5.67
CA GLU A 70 -11.36 1.78 -4.43
C GLU A 70 -10.92 1.05 -3.16
N THR A 71 -10.72 -0.27 -3.25
CA THR A 71 -10.20 -1.11 -2.16
C THR A 71 -8.74 -0.84 -1.81
N ARG A 72 -8.02 -0.03 -2.60
CA ARG A 72 -6.67 0.39 -2.27
C ARG A 72 -6.65 1.20 -0.97
N ALA A 73 -5.69 0.89 -0.10
CA ALA A 73 -5.47 1.65 1.11
C ALA A 73 -5.27 3.15 0.81
N LYS A 74 -6.01 4.01 1.53
CA LYS A 74 -5.81 5.46 1.49
C LYS A 74 -4.53 5.85 2.24
N GLU A 75 -4.00 7.02 1.92
CA GLU A 75 -2.90 7.62 2.68
C GLU A 75 -3.31 7.81 4.14
N CYS A 76 -2.39 7.53 5.06
CA CYS A 76 -2.58 7.80 6.48
C CYS A 76 -2.53 9.30 6.75
N SER A 77 -3.53 9.86 7.45
CA SER A 77 -3.55 11.28 7.82
C SER A 77 -2.34 11.70 8.67
N PHE A 78 -1.77 10.77 9.44
CA PHE A 78 -0.57 11.02 10.26
C PHE A 78 0.75 10.86 9.50
N ARG A 79 0.74 10.31 8.28
CA ARG A 79 1.90 10.17 7.39
C ARG A 79 3.13 9.62 8.13
N ALA A 80 4.29 10.29 8.01
CA ALA A 80 5.54 9.89 8.67
C ALA A 80 5.45 9.86 10.21
N LYS A 81 4.50 10.59 10.81
CA LYS A 81 4.33 10.68 12.27
C LYS A 81 3.45 9.56 12.83
N CYS A 82 2.81 8.73 12.01
CA CYS A 82 1.96 7.63 12.48
C CYS A 82 2.77 6.63 13.32
N LYS A 83 2.42 6.47 14.59
CA LYS A 83 3.08 5.54 15.54
C LYS A 83 2.45 4.15 15.63
N LEU A 84 1.28 3.93 15.01
CA LEU A 84 0.58 2.65 15.04
C LEU A 84 1.36 1.59 14.26
N TRP A 85 1.94 0.61 14.95
CA TRP A 85 2.85 -0.39 14.34
C TRP A 85 2.30 -1.06 13.08
N ASN A 86 1.08 -1.59 13.12
CA ASN A 86 0.40 -2.29 12.02
C ASN A 86 -0.65 -1.43 11.29
N CYS A 87 -0.43 -0.11 11.17
CA CYS A 87 -1.40 0.76 10.52
C CYS A 87 -1.66 0.32 9.06
N PRO A 88 -2.92 0.00 8.68
CA PRO A 88 -3.23 -0.57 7.36
C PRO A 88 -3.25 0.47 6.23
N LYS A 89 -2.91 1.73 6.52
CA LYS A 89 -2.90 2.85 5.57
C LYS A 89 -1.54 2.98 4.88
N LEU A 90 -1.51 3.71 3.77
CA LEU A 90 -0.26 4.00 3.07
C LEU A 90 0.56 5.07 3.80
N HIS A 91 1.88 4.90 3.81
CA HIS A 91 2.81 5.78 4.51
C HIS A 91 4.04 6.11 3.66
N PRO A 92 4.65 7.29 3.85
CA PRO A 92 5.88 7.64 3.16
C PRO A 92 7.03 6.79 3.69
N HIS A 93 8.08 6.63 2.86
CA HIS A 93 9.29 5.91 3.24
C HIS A 93 10.01 6.53 4.46
N THR A 94 9.74 7.80 4.75
CA THR A 94 10.27 8.51 5.92
C THR A 94 9.60 8.13 7.23
N ARG A 95 8.50 7.36 7.19
CA ARG A 95 7.91 6.80 8.40
C ARG A 95 8.83 5.74 8.98
N ALA A 96 8.96 5.72 10.31
CA ALA A 96 9.62 4.61 11.00
C ALA A 96 9.00 3.26 10.58
N ARG A 97 9.87 2.32 10.19
CA ARG A 97 9.44 0.98 9.79
C ARG A 97 8.95 0.17 10.99
N PRO A 98 8.01 -0.77 10.81
CA PRO A 98 7.76 -1.82 11.78
C PRO A 98 9.05 -2.58 12.11
N CYS A 99 9.27 -2.87 13.38
CA CYS A 99 10.40 -3.67 13.83
C CYS A 99 10.18 -5.13 13.42
N PRO A 100 11.17 -5.81 12.80
CA PRO A 100 11.05 -7.23 12.46
C PRO A 100 11.04 -8.16 13.67
N HIS A 101 11.49 -7.67 14.84
CA HIS A 101 11.47 -8.43 16.10
C HIS A 101 10.23 -8.18 16.95
N GLU A 102 9.33 -7.30 16.49
CA GLU A 102 8.02 -7.07 17.12
C GLU A 102 8.10 -6.86 18.65
N GLU A 103 7.31 -7.58 19.44
CA GLU A 103 7.33 -7.54 20.90
C GLU A 103 8.59 -8.15 21.55
N ASN A 104 9.35 -8.94 20.78
CA ASN A 104 10.59 -9.58 21.21
C ASN A 104 11.83 -8.68 21.02
N CYS A 105 11.66 -7.49 20.46
CA CYS A 105 12.75 -6.52 20.33
C CYS A 105 13.22 -6.02 21.71
N THR A 106 14.40 -6.44 22.12
CA THR A 106 15.01 -6.11 23.42
C THR A 106 15.85 -4.83 23.42
N ASN A 107 16.14 -4.29 22.24
CA ASN A 107 16.88 -3.04 22.12
C ASN A 107 16.03 -1.86 22.60
N LEU A 108 16.35 -1.32 23.78
CA LEU A 108 15.63 -0.21 24.43
C LEU A 108 15.60 1.08 23.59
N VAL A 109 16.63 1.32 22.77
CA VAL A 109 16.75 2.52 21.92
C VAL A 109 16.32 2.28 20.47
N CYS A 110 15.65 1.16 20.18
CA CYS A 110 15.21 0.84 18.82
C CYS A 110 14.22 1.88 18.28
N LEU A 111 14.61 2.52 17.17
CA LEU A 111 13.82 3.57 16.51
C LEU A 111 12.67 3.04 15.63
N CYS A 112 12.52 1.71 15.54
CA CYS A 112 11.42 1.10 14.81
C CYS A 112 10.09 1.24 15.56
N LEU A 113 8.98 1.07 14.85
CA LEU A 113 7.67 0.92 15.48
C LEU A 113 7.53 -0.49 16.07
N HIS A 114 6.81 -0.62 17.18
CA HIS A 114 6.60 -1.90 17.85
C HIS A 114 5.14 -2.06 18.29
N PRO A 115 4.64 -3.29 18.43
CA PRO A 115 3.38 -3.57 19.11
C PRO A 115 3.37 -3.01 20.54
N LEU A 116 2.17 -2.79 21.08
CA LEU A 116 2.02 -2.29 22.46
C LEU A 116 2.57 -3.30 23.48
N GLU A 117 2.45 -4.58 23.16
CA GLU A 117 2.90 -5.73 23.93
C GLU A 117 4.40 -5.67 24.24
N ARG A 118 5.21 -5.07 23.37
CA ARG A 118 6.66 -4.90 23.62
C ARG A 118 6.92 -4.21 24.95
N ALA A 119 6.20 -3.13 25.25
CA ALA A 119 6.40 -2.37 26.47
C ALA A 119 6.05 -3.17 27.74
N ARG A 120 5.20 -4.21 27.60
CA ARG A 120 4.82 -5.10 28.70
C ARG A 120 5.79 -6.26 28.87
N LEU A 121 6.38 -6.73 27.78
CA LEU A 121 7.28 -7.88 27.78
C LEU A 121 8.74 -7.49 27.97
N LEU A 122 9.13 -6.23 27.77
CA LEU A 122 10.51 -5.80 27.92
C LEU A 122 10.89 -5.63 29.39
N CYS A 123 11.98 -6.27 29.83
CA CYS A 123 12.47 -6.10 31.19
C CYS A 123 12.98 -4.66 31.40
N PRO A 124 12.48 -3.92 32.42
CA PRO A 124 12.94 -2.56 32.68
C PRO A 124 14.40 -2.49 33.13
N PHE A 125 14.94 -3.60 33.66
CA PHE A 125 16.34 -3.71 34.08
C PHE A 125 17.28 -4.15 32.95
N GLY A 126 16.76 -4.52 31.78
CA GLY A 126 17.58 -4.89 30.63
C GLY A 126 18.65 -5.94 30.96
N ALA A 127 19.89 -5.71 30.53
CA ALA A 127 21.02 -6.61 30.81
C ALA A 127 21.35 -6.74 32.30
N ASP A 128 20.98 -5.76 33.13
CA ASP A 128 21.27 -5.71 34.57
C ASP A 128 20.24 -6.49 35.41
N CYS A 129 19.25 -7.12 34.80
CA CYS A 129 18.26 -7.92 35.52
C CYS A 129 18.92 -9.15 36.19
N ARG A 130 18.92 -9.17 37.52
CA ARG A 130 19.48 -10.26 38.33
C ARG A 130 18.49 -11.37 38.68
N ASP A 131 17.19 -11.17 38.41
CA ASP A 131 16.17 -12.18 38.68
C ASP A 131 16.23 -13.30 37.64
N LEU A 132 16.88 -14.41 37.99
CA LEU A 132 17.07 -15.58 37.13
C LEU A 132 15.75 -16.23 36.67
N LEU A 133 14.63 -15.97 37.37
CA LEU A 133 13.30 -16.46 37.01
C LEU A 133 12.49 -15.44 36.19
N CYS A 134 13.05 -14.26 35.90
CA CYS A 134 12.38 -13.23 35.13
C CYS A 134 12.10 -13.72 33.69
N LYS A 135 10.80 -13.82 33.36
CA LYS A 135 10.29 -14.31 32.06
C LYS A 135 10.13 -13.19 31.01
N LEU A 136 10.53 -11.97 31.34
CA LEU A 136 10.50 -10.85 30.40
C LEU A 136 11.60 -11.00 29.33
N ASN A 137 11.48 -10.25 28.25
CA ASN A 137 12.47 -10.16 27.19
C ASN A 137 13.68 -9.36 27.68
N HIS A 138 14.87 -9.93 27.50
CA HIS A 138 16.15 -9.34 27.89
C HIS A 138 17.11 -9.27 26.70
N PRO A 139 17.98 -8.26 26.64
CA PRO A 139 19.00 -8.20 25.61
C PRO A 139 20.04 -9.33 25.82
N PRO A 140 20.73 -9.78 24.76
CA PRO A 140 21.60 -10.95 24.79
C PRO A 140 22.80 -10.81 25.74
N GLU A 141 23.16 -9.59 26.13
CA GLU A 141 24.23 -9.29 27.08
C GLU A 141 23.86 -9.64 28.53
N ARG A 142 22.62 -10.06 28.81
CA ARG A 142 22.21 -10.53 30.13
C ARG A 142 23.09 -11.72 30.55
N PRO A 143 23.80 -11.65 31.69
CA PRO A 143 24.65 -12.73 32.16
C PRO A 143 23.87 -14.03 32.29
N SER A 144 24.45 -15.12 31.75
CA SER A 144 23.88 -16.46 31.90
C SER A 144 24.11 -16.97 33.33
N ILE A 145 23.30 -17.94 33.78
CA ILE A 145 23.44 -18.59 35.10
C ILE A 145 24.86 -19.15 35.30
N CYS A 146 25.55 -19.50 34.22
CA CYS A 146 26.87 -20.11 34.22
C CYS A 146 28.02 -19.13 34.54
N ASP A 147 27.80 -17.82 34.42
CA ASP A 147 28.85 -16.80 34.53
C ASP A 147 28.91 -16.12 35.92
N GLN A 148 27.94 -16.39 36.80
CA GLN A 148 27.93 -15.86 38.16
C GLN A 148 28.73 -16.79 39.07
N SER A 149 30.02 -16.45 39.25
CA SER A 149 30.89 -17.09 40.23
C SER A 149 30.32 -16.89 41.64
N ASN A 150 30.23 -18.01 42.38
CA ASN A 150 29.76 -18.10 43.77
C ASN A 150 30.59 -17.24 44.73
#